data_AF-A0A3M2BEW5-F1
#
_entry.id   AF-A0A3M2BEW5-F1
#
_cell.length_a   1.000
_cell.length_b   1.000
_cell.length_c   1.000
_cell.angle_alpha   90.00
_cell.angle_beta   90.00
_cell.angle_gamma   90.00
#
_symmetry.space_group_name_H-M   'P 1'
#
loop_
_entity.id
_entity.type
_entity.pdbx_description
1 polymer ?
#
loop_
_entity_poly.entity_id
_entity_poly.type
_entity_poly.pdbx_seq_one_letter_code
_entity_poly.pdbx_strand_id
1 'polypeptide(L)'
;MPNKPWEKLNEIDRTLRRLFPPGPNQETVPVKIEMLSGFELFNTRPYHNYDDYSDGWRIEGGGVVVQREDLDDAVREFSRRVKERRDK
;
A
#
# COMPACT_ATOMS: atom_id res chain seq x y z
N MET A 1 -2.56 9.79 -13.41
CA MET A 1 -1.14 9.47 -13.09
C MET A 1 -0.30 9.66 -14.34
N PRO A 2 0.92 10.21 -14.24
CA PRO A 2 1.79 10.37 -15.41
C PRO A 2 2.15 8.99 -15.98
N ASN A 3 2.08 8.84 -17.30
CA ASN A 3 2.52 7.64 -18.04
C ASN A 3 4.05 7.50 -17.98
N LYS A 4 4.59 7.24 -16.79
CA LYS A 4 6.02 6.95 -16.63
C LYS A 4 6.35 5.66 -17.39
N PRO A 5 7.45 5.63 -18.18
CA PRO A 5 7.93 4.41 -18.81
C PRO A 5 8.16 3.31 -17.77
N TRP A 6 7.92 2.04 -18.13
CA TRP A 6 8.00 0.89 -17.21
C TRP A 6 9.35 0.82 -16.47
N GLU A 7 10.43 1.13 -17.18
CA GLU A 7 11.80 1.17 -16.67
C GLU A 7 12.05 2.26 -15.62
N LYS A 8 11.21 3.30 -15.60
CA LYS A 8 11.29 4.43 -14.65
C LYS A 8 10.28 4.33 -13.51
N LEU A 9 9.49 3.25 -13.45
CA LEU A 9 8.64 2.96 -12.31
C LEU A 9 9.48 2.42 -11.16
N ASN A 10 9.16 2.84 -9.93
CA ASN A 10 9.71 2.21 -8.74
C ASN A 10 9.24 0.74 -8.68
N GLU A 11 9.97 -0.10 -7.94
CA GLU A 11 9.65 -1.53 -7.83
C GLU A 11 8.24 -1.77 -7.27
N ILE A 12 7.79 -0.85 -6.43
CA ILE A 12 6.48 -0.84 -5.79
C ILE A 12 5.37 -0.65 -6.83
N ASP A 13 5.44 0.38 -7.69
CA ASP A 13 4.49 0.58 -8.79
C ASP A 13 4.49 -0.61 -9.75
N ARG A 14 5.67 -1.16 -10.05
CA ARG A 14 5.77 -2.34 -10.93
C ARG A 14 5.05 -3.54 -10.31
N THR A 15 5.19 -3.73 -9.00
CA THR A 15 4.55 -4.84 -8.27
C THR A 15 3.04 -4.69 -8.27
N LEU A 16 2.51 -3.51 -7.94
CA LEU A 16 1.07 -3.25 -7.98
C LEU A 16 0.48 -3.42 -9.39
N ARG A 17 1.14 -2.90 -10.42
CA ARG A 17 0.70 -3.04 -11.82
C ARG A 17 0.76 -4.48 -12.33
N ARG A 18 1.65 -5.32 -11.79
CA ARG A 18 1.69 -6.77 -12.10
C ARG A 18 0.56 -7.53 -11.43
N LEU A 19 0.25 -7.18 -10.17
CA LEU A 19 -0.82 -7.83 -9.41
C LEU A 19 -2.20 -7.46 -9.95
N PHE A 20 -2.36 -6.19 -10.35
CA PHE A 20 -3.60 -5.62 -10.85
C PHE A 20 -3.34 -4.96 -12.21
N PRO A 21 -3.21 -5.75 -13.29
CA PRO A 21 -2.96 -5.20 -14.62
C PRO A 21 -4.14 -4.30 -15.04
N PRO A 22 -3.86 -3.10 -15.58
CA PRO A 22 -4.91 -2.24 -16.11
C PRO A 22 -5.54 -2.93 -17.32
N GLY A 23 -6.85 -3.14 -17.29
CA GLY A 23 -7.60 -3.77 -18.36
C GLY A 23 -8.92 -3.05 -18.63
N PRO A 24 -9.43 -3.10 -19.87
CA PRO A 24 -10.63 -2.36 -20.29
C PRO A 24 -11.93 -2.80 -19.58
N ASN A 25 -11.92 -3.91 -18.84
CA ASN A 25 -13.09 -4.48 -18.14
C ASN A 25 -13.02 -4.38 -16.61
N GLN A 26 -12.21 -3.46 -16.05
CA GLN A 26 -12.26 -3.22 -14.59
C GLN A 26 -13.43 -2.28 -14.27
N GLU A 27 -14.61 -2.87 -14.02
CA GLU A 27 -15.81 -2.15 -13.55
C GLU A 27 -15.65 -1.57 -12.12
N THR A 28 -14.66 -2.05 -11.37
CA THR A 28 -14.43 -1.68 -9.96
C THR A 28 -13.01 -1.19 -9.73
N VAL A 29 -12.81 -0.41 -8.66
CA VAL A 29 -11.48 0.01 -8.21
C VAL A 29 -10.70 -1.23 -7.77
N PRO A 30 -9.63 -1.65 -8.49
CA PRO A 30 -8.95 -2.92 -8.21
C PRO A 30 -8.14 -2.86 -6.91
N VAL A 31 -7.61 -1.68 -6.59
CA VAL A 31 -6.85 -1.39 -5.37
C VAL A 31 -7.17 0.04 -4.94
N LYS A 32 -7.57 0.22 -3.68
CA LYS A 32 -7.72 1.50 -3.02
C LYS A 32 -6.52 1.72 -2.09
N ILE A 33 -5.82 2.83 -2.27
CA ILE A 33 -4.74 3.28 -1.37
C ILE A 33 -5.23 4.58 -0.73
N GLU A 34 -5.31 4.62 0.59
CA GLU A 34 -5.83 5.73 1.37
C GLU A 34 -4.82 6.13 2.44
N MET A 35 -4.51 7.43 2.52
CA MET A 35 -3.74 7.99 3.63
C MET A 35 -4.72 8.34 4.75
N LEU A 36 -4.64 7.63 5.87
CA LEU A 36 -5.46 7.83 7.06
C LEU A 36 -4.89 8.93 7.96
N SER A 37 -3.56 9.01 8.08
CA SER A 37 -2.87 10.06 8.81
C SER A 37 -1.54 10.38 8.13
N GLY A 38 -1.28 11.67 7.88
CA GLY A 38 -0.07 12.14 7.21
C GLY A 38 1.06 12.58 8.15
N PHE A 39 0.87 12.44 9.47
CA PHE A 39 1.92 12.71 10.44
C PHE A 39 2.59 11.40 10.85
N GLU A 40 3.85 11.23 10.44
CA GLU A 40 4.80 10.52 11.29
C GLU A 40 4.78 11.28 12.62
N LEU A 41 4.36 10.62 13.69
CA LEU A 41 4.54 11.16 15.03
C LEU A 41 6.04 11.13 15.29
N PHE A 42 6.77 12.14 14.77
CA PHE A 42 8.14 12.42 15.18
C PHE A 42 8.09 12.73 16.67
N ASN A 43 8.30 11.68 17.43
CA ASN A 43 8.16 11.67 18.86
C ASN A 43 9.38 12.38 19.44
N THR A 44 9.34 13.71 19.46
CA THR A 44 10.42 14.56 19.99
C THR A 44 10.49 14.53 21.51
N ARG A 45 9.62 13.77 22.19
CA ARG A 45 9.56 13.67 23.65
C ARG A 45 9.93 12.26 24.14
N PRO A 46 10.91 12.11 25.04
CA PRO A 46 11.42 10.82 25.51
C PRO A 46 10.43 9.92 26.29
N TYR A 47 9.18 10.34 26.51
CA TYR A 47 8.24 9.66 27.42
C TYR A 47 6.81 9.49 26.86
N HIS A 48 6.60 9.70 25.56
CA HIS A 48 5.31 9.43 24.92
C HIS A 48 5.34 8.05 24.25
N ASN A 49 5.25 6.99 25.05
CA ASN A 49 5.03 5.63 24.55
C ASN A 49 3.53 5.45 24.31
N TYR A 50 3.01 5.98 23.21
CA TYR A 50 1.76 5.47 22.66
C TYR A 50 2.19 4.43 21.62
N ASP A 51 2.05 3.17 21.98
CA ASP A 51 2.33 1.97 21.18
C ASP A 51 1.49 1.88 19.87
N ASP A 52 0.63 2.85 19.61
CA ASP A 52 -0.23 2.91 18.44
C ASP A 52 0.23 4.04 17.51
N TYR A 53 1.08 3.62 16.59
CA TYR A 53 1.52 4.31 15.39
C TYR A 53 0.36 5.00 14.69
N SER A 54 0.61 6.18 14.10
CA SER A 54 -0.40 6.84 13.29
C SER A 54 -0.85 5.88 12.18
N ASP A 55 -2.16 5.82 11.98
CA ASP A 55 -2.81 4.87 11.08
C ASP A 55 -2.29 4.93 9.61
N GLY A 56 -1.49 5.95 9.27
CA GLY A 56 -0.61 6.01 8.11
C GLY A 56 -1.33 5.78 6.80
N TRP A 57 -1.02 4.67 6.15
CA TRP A 57 -1.56 4.22 4.88
C TRP A 57 -2.35 2.93 5.02
N ARG A 58 -3.53 2.91 4.41
CA ARG A 58 -4.37 1.72 4.22
C ARG A 58 -4.42 1.34 2.74
N ILE A 59 -4.23 0.06 2.47
CA ILE A 59 -4.34 -0.52 1.14
C ILE A 59 -5.38 -1.64 1.18
N GLU A 60 -6.38 -1.54 0.31
CA GLU A 60 -7.46 -2.50 0.16
C GLU A 60 -7.57 -2.94 -1.30
N GLY A 61 -7.60 -4.26 -1.53
CA GLY A 61 -7.76 -4.82 -2.87
C GLY A 61 -7.63 -6.35 -2.88
N GLY A 62 -8.30 -7.03 -3.81
CA GLY A 62 -8.22 -8.49 -3.94
C GLY A 62 -8.63 -9.28 -2.68
N GLY A 63 -9.51 -8.71 -1.85
CA GLY A 63 -9.94 -9.29 -0.57
C GLY A 63 -8.92 -9.17 0.57
N VAL A 64 -7.84 -8.42 0.38
CA VAL A 64 -6.82 -8.15 1.39
C VAL A 64 -6.90 -6.70 1.82
N VAL A 65 -6.82 -6.46 3.14
CA VAL A 65 -6.67 -5.13 3.73
C VAL A 65 -5.38 -5.12 4.55
N VAL A 66 -4.55 -4.10 4.32
CA VAL A 66 -3.29 -3.86 5.05
C VAL A 66 -3.23 -2.42 5.47
N GLN A 67 -2.62 -2.17 6.64
CA GLN A 67 -2.45 -0.85 7.19
C GLN A 67 -1.07 -0.71 7.86
N ARG A 68 -0.31 0.31 7.51
CA ARG A 68 1.03 0.61 8.06
C ARG A 68 1.29 2.10 8.09
N GLU A 69 2.20 2.54 8.94
CA GLU A 69 2.62 3.94 9.03
C GLU A 69 3.28 4.41 7.72
N ASP A 70 4.22 3.63 7.18
CA ASP A 70 4.90 3.89 5.91
C ASP A 70 4.14 3.24 4.73
N LEU A 71 3.99 4.00 3.64
CA LEU A 71 3.42 3.52 2.38
C LEU A 71 4.23 2.35 1.82
N ASP A 72 5.55 2.41 1.90
CA ASP A 72 6.41 1.38 1.32
C ASP A 72 6.20 0.03 2.04
N ASP A 73 6.06 0.06 3.36
CA ASP A 73 5.78 -1.12 4.16
C ASP A 73 4.34 -1.61 3.96
N ALA A 74 3.36 -0.70 3.85
CA ALA A 74 1.99 -1.05 3.50
C ALA A 74 1.94 -1.82 2.17
N VAL A 75 2.65 -1.36 1.13
CA VAL A 75 2.65 -2.03 -0.18
C VAL A 75 3.41 -3.36 -0.14
N ARG A 76 4.56 -3.44 0.54
CA ARG A 76 5.31 -4.71 0.70
C ARG A 76 4.44 -5.78 1.33
N GLU A 77 3.77 -5.45 2.43
CA GLU A 77 2.93 -6.40 3.13
C GLU A 77 1.66 -6.75 2.35
N PHE A 78 1.02 -5.77 1.71
CA PHE A 78 -0.11 -6.03 0.81
C PHE A 78 0.28 -6.99 -0.31
N SER A 79 1.41 -6.75 -0.96
CA SER A 79 1.93 -7.60 -2.04
C SER A 79 2.22 -9.03 -1.57
N ARG A 80 2.75 -9.20 -0.35
CA ARG A 80 2.98 -10.50 0.26
C ARG A 80 1.65 -11.25 0.50
N ARG A 81 0.70 -10.61 1.18
CA ARG A 81 -0.60 -11.22 1.53
C ARG A 81 -1.45 -11.57 0.30
N VAL A 82 -1.39 -10.75 -0.75
CA VAL A 82 -2.09 -11.04 -2.02
C VAL A 82 -1.50 -12.27 -2.71
N LYS A 83 -0.17 -12.45 -2.69
CA LYS A 83 0.47 -13.66 -3.23
C LYS A 83 0.07 -14.90 -2.43
N GLU A 84 0.19 -14.86 -1.10
CA GLU A 84 -0.20 -15.97 -0.21
C GLU A 84 -1.65 -16.42 -0.42
N ARG A 85 -2.56 -15.48 -0.70
CA ARG A 85 -3.97 -15.80 -0.98
C ARG A 85 -4.19 -16.39 -2.37
N ARG A 86 -3.39 -16.02 -3.36
CA ARG A 86 -3.47 -16.56 -4.73
C ARG A 86 -2.90 -17.98 -4.84
N ASP A 87 -1.93 -18.31 -3.98
CA ASP A 87 -1.26 -19.62 -3.97
C ASP A 87 -2.01 -20.66 -3.10
N LYS A 88 -3.13 -20.28 -2.49
CA LYS A 88 -4.04 -21.14 -1.71
C LYS A 88 -5.27 -21.52 -2.52
#